data_AF-A0A6N8J7F4-F1
#
_entry.id   AF-A0A6N8J7F4-F1
#
_cell.length_a   1.000
_cell.length_b   1.000
_cell.length_c   1.000
_cell.angle_alpha   90.00
_cell.angle_beta   90.00
_cell.angle_gamma   90.00
#
_symmetry.space_group_name_H-M   'P 1'
#
loop_
_entity.id
_entity.type
_entity.pdbx_description
1 polymer ?
#
loop_
_entity_poly.entity_id
_entity_poly.type
_entity_poly.pdbx_seq_one_letter_code
_entity_poly.pdbx_strand_id
1 'polypeptide(L)'
;MCADEEELILLTGCVSLGMKRSSEAILLPNRAFHILAHQTICFCLQNAGATAEQIWNVLSKAYCFSRITRSEFDLLISHMVQEDYLRIINGTLLLTGKKSEDEFLRANWKRLFAIFDTGPMYNVVDGKKVVGTLDSGFARERQLPFVFVLGGQEWNALKIDHELQQIVVQKNETGIPPKWSTIGNFDVPFELAQEIGHLLMSDEKLEFLDLPALRILNAERNAHSNLGWNHGSWIIEASSDAERIYLWTFSGDKINRSLYKFLCSKVKGDIKYDYKKVIIDFGKEPKSVQEIYDLITELRTRTEQEIRSHMEIEIEVKWFSKFSECLPAKLSKKAIIEKDMDLSGLVRELNEMTIDY
;
A
#
# COMPACT_ATOMS: atom_id res chain seq x y z
N MET A 1 16.03 21.36 -0.23
CA MET A 1 14.97 22.38 -0.15
C MET A 1 13.68 21.64 0.06
N CYS A 2 13.00 21.88 1.17
CA CYS A 2 11.69 21.30 1.48
C CYS A 2 10.62 22.30 1.06
N ALA A 3 9.52 21.82 0.48
CA ALA A 3 8.41 22.65 0.04
C ALA A 3 7.33 22.83 1.13
N ASP A 4 7.24 21.90 2.08
CA ASP A 4 6.28 21.94 3.19
C ASP A 4 6.87 21.40 4.53
N GLU A 5 6.13 21.62 5.62
CA GLU A 5 6.56 21.27 7.00
C GLU A 5 6.61 19.76 7.23
N GLU A 6 5.69 18.99 6.64
CA GLU A 6 5.61 17.53 6.79
C GLU A 6 6.79 16.84 6.08
N GLU A 7 7.14 17.31 4.89
CA GLU A 7 8.33 16.93 4.13
C GLU A 7 9.61 17.20 4.90
N LEU A 8 9.68 18.32 5.62
CA LEU A 8 10.85 18.63 6.43
C LEU A 8 11.08 17.59 7.53
N ILE A 9 10.03 17.17 8.25
CA ILE A 9 10.16 16.18 9.33
C ILE A 9 10.62 14.83 8.77
N LEU A 10 10.05 14.40 7.64
CA LEU A 10 10.46 13.16 6.98
C LEU A 10 11.90 13.19 6.50
N LEU A 11 12.31 14.27 5.82
CA LEU A 11 13.69 14.43 5.37
C LEU A 11 14.68 14.53 6.55
N THR A 12 14.28 15.16 7.65
CA THR A 12 15.07 15.21 8.88
C THR A 12 15.30 13.81 9.45
N GLY A 13 14.25 12.99 9.52
CA GLY A 13 14.37 11.59 9.92
C GLY A 13 15.27 10.78 8.98
N CYS A 14 15.12 10.96 7.66
CA CYS A 14 15.97 10.29 6.66
C CYS A 14 17.45 10.66 6.81
N VAL A 15 17.77 11.93 6.99
CA VAL A 15 19.16 12.39 7.18
C VAL A 15 19.72 11.86 8.50
N SER A 16 18.91 11.89 9.58
CA SER A 16 19.31 11.34 10.87
C SER A 16 19.65 9.85 10.78
N LEU A 17 18.77 9.03 10.16
CA LEU A 17 19.05 7.61 9.92
C LEU A 17 20.30 7.40 9.06
N GLY A 18 20.47 8.19 8.00
CA GLY A 18 21.65 8.17 7.14
C GLY A 18 22.94 8.45 7.90
N MET A 19 22.94 9.43 8.80
CA MET A 19 24.06 9.72 9.70
C MET A 19 24.32 8.60 10.70
N LYS A 20 23.26 7.95 11.20
CA LYS A 20 23.32 6.75 12.05
C LYS A 20 23.70 5.47 11.29
N ARG A 21 23.85 5.53 9.95
CA ARG A 21 24.07 4.38 9.05
C ARG A 21 23.02 3.28 9.21
N SER A 22 21.80 3.71 9.52
CA SER A 22 20.64 2.83 9.66
C SER A 22 19.77 2.97 8.40
N SER A 23 19.20 1.86 7.96
CA SER A 23 18.29 1.81 6.82
C SER A 23 17.04 1.03 7.20
N GLU A 24 15.98 1.19 6.42
CA GLU A 24 14.77 0.37 6.55
C GLU A 24 15.07 -1.12 6.37
N ALA A 25 14.28 -1.96 7.03
CA ALA A 25 14.30 -3.39 6.78
C ALA A 25 13.74 -3.70 5.37
N ILE A 26 14.45 -4.55 4.62
CA ILE A 26 13.98 -4.99 3.31
C ILE A 26 12.87 -6.04 3.49
N LEU A 27 11.63 -5.64 3.24
CA LEU A 27 10.48 -6.54 3.21
C LEU A 27 10.36 -7.21 1.84
N LEU A 28 10.91 -8.42 1.71
CA LEU A 28 10.80 -9.21 0.49
C LEU A 28 9.45 -9.94 0.45
N PRO A 29 8.62 -9.73 -0.60
CA PRO A 29 7.34 -10.42 -0.70
C PRO A 29 7.59 -11.92 -0.91
N ASN A 30 6.84 -12.77 -0.21
CA ASN A 30 6.96 -14.25 -0.30
C ASN A 30 5.68 -14.93 -0.82
N ARG A 31 4.68 -14.11 -1.20
CA ARG A 31 3.40 -14.50 -1.82
C ARG A 31 3.14 -13.72 -3.11
N ALA A 32 4.13 -13.64 -4.01
CA ALA A 32 4.05 -12.84 -5.24
C ALA A 32 3.20 -13.51 -6.35
N PHE A 33 1.89 -13.71 -6.11
CA PHE A 33 0.99 -14.44 -7.03
C PHE A 33 0.95 -13.90 -8.46
N HIS A 34 0.91 -12.57 -8.63
CA HIS A 34 0.92 -11.94 -9.95
C HIS A 34 2.22 -12.23 -10.72
N ILE A 35 3.36 -12.28 -10.03
CA ILE A 35 4.63 -12.69 -10.62
C ILE A 35 4.64 -14.20 -10.91
N LEU A 36 4.00 -15.03 -10.09
CA LEU A 36 3.86 -16.46 -10.36
C LEU A 36 3.02 -16.70 -11.63
N ALA A 37 1.95 -15.95 -11.85
CA ALA A 37 1.15 -15.99 -13.07
C ALA A 37 1.99 -15.59 -14.30
N HIS A 38 2.72 -14.49 -14.20
CA HIS A 38 3.66 -14.04 -15.23
C HIS A 38 4.73 -15.11 -15.55
N GLN A 39 5.40 -15.65 -14.53
CA GLN A 39 6.44 -16.66 -14.71
C GLN A 39 5.88 -17.96 -15.28
N THR A 40 4.62 -18.30 -14.99
CA THR A 40 3.94 -19.45 -15.60
C THR A 40 3.78 -19.26 -17.11
N ILE A 41 3.36 -18.08 -17.57
CA ILE A 41 3.27 -17.76 -19.00
C ILE A 41 4.64 -17.86 -19.67
N CYS A 42 5.67 -17.25 -19.06
CA CYS A 42 7.04 -17.30 -19.55
C CYS A 42 7.58 -18.73 -19.63
N PHE A 43 7.30 -19.56 -18.63
CA PHE A 43 7.73 -20.95 -18.60
C PHE A 43 7.11 -21.77 -19.73
N CYS A 44 5.81 -21.59 -20.00
CA CYS A 44 5.14 -22.24 -21.13
C CYS A 44 5.74 -21.79 -22.47
N LEU A 45 6.02 -20.50 -22.66
CA LEU A 45 6.63 -19.97 -23.89
C LEU A 45 8.04 -20.52 -24.13
N GLN A 46 8.87 -20.51 -23.08
CA GLN A 46 10.24 -20.99 -23.16
C GLN A 46 10.33 -22.46 -23.55
N ASN A 47 9.41 -23.29 -23.05
CA ASN A 47 9.44 -24.75 -23.23
C ASN A 47 8.55 -25.24 -24.37
N ALA A 48 7.88 -24.33 -25.11
CA ALA A 48 6.83 -24.68 -26.06
C ALA A 48 5.73 -25.57 -25.42
N GLY A 49 5.42 -25.28 -24.15
CA GLY A 49 4.46 -25.98 -23.31
C GLY A 49 5.09 -26.70 -22.13
N ALA A 50 4.34 -26.79 -21.03
CA ALA A 50 4.78 -27.46 -19.81
C ALA A 50 3.58 -27.99 -19.01
N THR A 51 3.80 -29.04 -18.21
CA THR A 51 2.79 -29.47 -17.23
C THR A 51 2.82 -28.57 -15.99
N ALA A 52 1.70 -28.48 -15.27
CA ALA A 52 1.64 -27.78 -13.98
C ALA A 52 2.72 -28.29 -12.99
N GLU A 53 3.04 -29.59 -13.06
CA GLU A 53 4.06 -30.22 -12.23
C GLU A 53 5.48 -29.73 -12.58
N GLN A 54 5.81 -29.62 -13.87
CA GLN A 54 7.10 -29.07 -14.31
C GLN A 54 7.27 -27.61 -13.86
N ILE A 55 6.22 -26.81 -14.02
CA ILE A 55 6.21 -25.40 -13.62
C ILE A 55 6.41 -25.30 -12.10
N TRP A 56 5.64 -26.04 -11.31
CA TRP A 56 5.72 -26.02 -9.86
C TRP A 56 7.11 -26.42 -9.34
N ASN A 57 7.70 -27.49 -9.89
CA ASN A 57 9.00 -28.00 -9.46
C ASN A 57 10.17 -27.03 -9.69
N VAL A 58 10.01 -26.07 -10.60
CA VAL A 58 11.00 -25.02 -10.85
C VAL A 58 10.65 -23.77 -10.05
N LEU A 59 9.44 -23.24 -10.22
CA LEU A 59 9.09 -21.93 -9.69
C LEU A 59 9.00 -21.94 -8.15
N SER A 60 8.43 -22.97 -7.52
CA SER A 60 8.24 -23.01 -6.05
C SER A 60 9.51 -22.86 -5.21
N LYS A 61 10.69 -23.01 -5.82
CA LYS A 61 12.00 -22.84 -5.17
C LYS A 61 12.40 -21.37 -4.98
N ALA A 62 11.76 -20.43 -5.67
CA ALA A 62 12.05 -19.01 -5.53
C ALA A 62 11.49 -18.47 -4.20
N TYR A 63 12.27 -17.64 -3.49
CA TYR A 63 11.86 -17.05 -2.22
C TYR A 63 10.51 -16.31 -2.32
N CYS A 64 10.29 -15.60 -3.42
CA CYS A 64 9.06 -14.83 -3.64
C CYS A 64 7.78 -15.66 -3.76
N PHE A 65 7.91 -16.98 -3.88
CA PHE A 65 6.81 -17.95 -3.90
C PHE A 65 6.85 -18.91 -2.70
N SER A 66 7.78 -18.73 -1.77
CA SER A 66 8.04 -19.69 -0.68
C SER A 66 6.86 -19.91 0.28
N ARG A 67 5.94 -18.94 0.38
CA ARG A 67 4.71 -19.07 1.18
C ARG A 67 3.46 -19.34 0.33
N ILE A 68 3.61 -19.64 -0.96
CA ILE A 68 2.51 -20.09 -1.82
C ILE A 68 2.37 -21.61 -1.68
N THR A 69 1.16 -22.09 -1.42
CA THR A 69 0.90 -23.53 -1.35
C THR A 69 0.66 -24.12 -2.73
N ARG A 70 0.85 -25.43 -2.88
CA ARG A 70 0.51 -26.13 -4.14
C ARG A 70 -0.97 -25.94 -4.51
N SER A 71 -1.87 -26.01 -3.53
CA SER A 71 -3.30 -25.78 -3.77
C SER A 71 -3.63 -24.36 -4.25
N GLU A 72 -2.88 -23.33 -3.81
CA GLU A 72 -3.02 -21.97 -4.32
C GLU A 72 -2.51 -21.85 -5.77
N PHE A 73 -1.42 -22.55 -6.10
CA PHE A 73 -0.94 -22.63 -7.47
C PHE A 73 -1.90 -23.38 -8.40
N ASP A 74 -2.45 -24.51 -7.97
CA ASP A 74 -3.43 -25.25 -8.78
C ASP A 74 -4.71 -24.41 -9.01
N LEU A 75 -5.12 -23.63 -8.01
CA LEU A 75 -6.21 -22.64 -8.15
C LEU A 75 -5.86 -21.56 -9.18
N LEU A 76 -4.62 -21.05 -9.16
CA LEU A 76 -4.13 -20.09 -10.16
C LEU A 76 -4.18 -20.68 -11.57
N ILE A 77 -3.62 -21.88 -11.77
CA ILE A 77 -3.62 -22.56 -13.08
C ILE A 77 -5.04 -22.78 -13.58
N SER A 78 -5.93 -23.28 -12.71
CA SER A 78 -7.33 -23.53 -13.06
C SER A 78 -8.02 -22.25 -13.54
N HIS A 79 -7.82 -21.14 -12.83
CA HIS A 79 -8.36 -19.85 -13.22
C HIS A 79 -7.74 -19.33 -14.53
N MET A 80 -6.43 -19.43 -14.70
CA MET A 80 -5.75 -19.01 -15.92
C MET A 80 -6.21 -19.81 -17.15
N VAL A 81 -6.55 -21.08 -16.98
CA VAL A 81 -7.15 -21.89 -18.04
C VAL A 81 -8.58 -21.46 -18.34
N GLN A 82 -9.39 -21.23 -17.29
CA GLN A 82 -10.77 -20.77 -17.44
C GLN A 82 -10.87 -19.42 -18.18
N GLU A 83 -9.94 -18.51 -17.90
CA GLU A 83 -9.88 -17.17 -18.49
C GLU A 83 -9.09 -17.12 -19.82
N ASP A 84 -8.69 -18.28 -20.38
CA ASP A 84 -7.92 -18.39 -21.62
C ASP A 84 -6.55 -17.66 -21.61
N TYR A 85 -5.96 -17.47 -20.43
CA TYR A 85 -4.53 -17.13 -20.30
C TYR A 85 -3.65 -18.34 -20.58
N LEU A 86 -4.12 -19.54 -20.24
CA LEU A 86 -3.49 -20.82 -20.55
C LEU A 86 -4.49 -21.75 -21.24
N ARG A 87 -3.99 -22.73 -21.99
CA ARG A 87 -4.80 -23.79 -22.61
C ARG A 87 -4.22 -25.15 -22.30
N ILE A 88 -5.10 -26.12 -22.05
CA ILE A 88 -4.72 -27.51 -21.85
C ILE A 88 -4.79 -28.23 -23.20
N ILE A 89 -3.69 -28.86 -23.59
CA ILE A 89 -3.58 -29.76 -24.75
C ILE A 89 -3.20 -31.15 -24.26
N ASN A 90 -3.75 -32.19 -24.89
CA ASN A 90 -3.47 -33.59 -24.58
C ASN A 90 -3.68 -33.93 -23.09
N GLY A 91 -4.65 -33.27 -22.45
CA GLY A 91 -5.07 -33.50 -21.07
C GLY A 91 -4.18 -32.90 -19.97
N THR A 92 -2.91 -32.61 -20.23
CA THR A 92 -1.97 -32.16 -19.17
C THR A 92 -1.00 -31.04 -19.58
N LEU A 93 -0.75 -30.85 -20.88
CA LEU A 93 0.22 -29.87 -21.37
C LEU A 93 -0.41 -28.48 -21.39
N LEU A 94 0.18 -27.52 -20.68
CA LEU A 94 -0.24 -26.12 -20.70
C LEU A 94 0.52 -25.36 -21.78
N LEU A 95 -0.23 -24.68 -22.65
CA LEU A 95 0.26 -23.66 -23.58
C LEU A 95 -0.31 -22.29 -23.21
N THR A 96 0.24 -21.23 -23.79
CA THR A 96 -0.37 -19.90 -23.72
C THR A 96 -1.72 -19.90 -24.43
N GLY A 97 -2.73 -19.32 -23.78
CA GLY A 97 -4.05 -19.11 -24.37
C GLY A 97 -4.14 -17.78 -25.11
N LYS A 98 -5.26 -17.56 -25.80
CA LYS A 98 -5.43 -16.39 -26.67
C LYS A 98 -5.45 -15.08 -25.90
N LYS A 99 -5.96 -15.07 -24.66
CA LYS A 99 -5.96 -13.86 -23.82
C LYS A 99 -4.54 -13.43 -23.50
N SER A 100 -3.65 -14.39 -23.17
CA SER A 100 -2.23 -14.10 -22.99
C SER A 100 -1.58 -13.56 -24.27
N GLU A 101 -1.90 -14.16 -25.44
CA GLU A 101 -1.40 -13.68 -26.73
C GLU A 101 -1.80 -12.23 -27.01
N ASP A 102 -3.08 -11.92 -26.81
CA ASP A 102 -3.66 -10.62 -27.09
C ASP A 102 -3.14 -9.54 -26.12
N GLU A 103 -3.00 -9.87 -24.84
CA GLU A 103 -2.64 -8.91 -23.80
C GLU A 103 -1.12 -8.75 -23.62
N PHE A 104 -0.34 -9.83 -23.69
CA PHE A 104 1.07 -9.82 -23.29
C PHE A 104 2.05 -10.09 -24.43
N LEU A 105 1.65 -10.82 -25.49
CA LEU A 105 2.56 -11.34 -26.50
C LEU A 105 2.56 -10.57 -27.83
N ARG A 106 1.89 -9.43 -27.89
CA ARG A 106 1.99 -8.51 -29.03
C ARG A 106 3.30 -7.69 -28.96
N ALA A 107 3.64 -7.06 -30.07
CA ALA A 107 4.75 -6.09 -30.18
C ALA A 107 6.08 -6.61 -29.60
N ASN A 108 6.50 -7.81 -30.01
CA ASN A 108 7.73 -8.48 -29.54
C ASN A 108 7.78 -8.67 -28.01
N TRP A 109 6.63 -9.02 -27.40
CA TRP A 109 6.51 -9.37 -25.99
C TRP A 109 6.94 -8.25 -25.02
N LYS A 110 6.95 -6.99 -25.49
CA LYS A 110 7.35 -5.82 -24.68
C LYS A 110 6.59 -5.76 -23.36
N ARG A 111 5.26 -6.00 -23.40
CA ARG A 111 4.42 -5.96 -22.21
C ARG A 111 4.70 -7.12 -21.25
N LEU A 112 5.08 -8.29 -21.76
CA LEU A 112 5.51 -9.41 -20.92
C LEU A 112 6.82 -9.09 -20.19
N PHE A 113 7.85 -8.60 -20.91
CA PHE A 113 9.18 -8.36 -20.32
C PHE A 113 9.26 -7.18 -19.35
N ALA A 114 8.37 -6.19 -19.49
CA ALA A 114 8.33 -5.05 -18.59
C ALA A 114 7.65 -5.43 -17.24
N ILE A 115 8.28 -6.24 -16.39
CA ILE A 115 7.67 -6.70 -15.11
C ILE A 115 7.32 -5.55 -14.15
N PHE A 116 7.94 -4.39 -14.33
CA PHE A 116 7.54 -3.15 -13.69
C PHE A 116 6.52 -2.47 -14.59
N ASP A 117 5.35 -2.15 -14.02
CA ASP A 117 4.54 -1.11 -14.61
C ASP A 117 5.29 0.21 -14.37
N THR A 118 6.22 0.57 -15.26
CA THR A 118 6.42 2.00 -15.53
C THR A 118 5.05 2.46 -16.01
N GLY A 119 4.22 2.93 -15.09
CA GLY A 119 2.80 3.14 -15.34
C GLY A 119 2.66 3.87 -16.67
N PRO A 120 1.90 3.36 -17.65
CA PRO A 120 1.64 4.15 -18.82
C PRO A 120 1.00 5.44 -18.34
N MET A 121 1.68 6.56 -18.56
CA MET A 121 1.15 7.87 -18.24
C MET A 121 -0.12 8.05 -19.08
N TYR A 122 -1.27 8.24 -18.42
CA TYR A 122 -2.50 8.53 -19.13
C TYR A 122 -2.45 9.98 -19.59
N ASN A 123 -2.64 10.21 -20.88
CA ASN A 123 -2.82 11.56 -21.41
C ASN A 123 -4.10 12.15 -20.83
N VAL A 124 -3.99 13.28 -20.15
CA VAL A 124 -5.14 14.02 -19.67
C VAL A 124 -5.62 14.92 -20.82
N VAL A 125 -6.86 14.74 -21.26
CA VAL A 125 -7.42 15.35 -22.47
C VAL A 125 -8.63 16.22 -22.11
N ASP A 126 -8.50 17.52 -22.39
CA ASP A 126 -9.60 18.49 -22.35
C ASP A 126 -10.11 18.72 -23.78
N GLY A 127 -11.28 18.14 -24.08
CA GLY A 127 -11.86 18.12 -25.43
C GLY A 127 -10.97 17.39 -26.44
N LYS A 128 -10.13 18.13 -27.17
CA LYS A 128 -9.13 17.59 -28.13
C LYS A 128 -7.68 17.86 -27.73
N LYS A 129 -7.45 18.60 -26.64
CA LYS A 129 -6.12 19.06 -26.23
C LYS A 129 -5.59 18.17 -25.12
N VAL A 130 -4.39 17.64 -25.29
CA VAL A 130 -3.64 17.01 -24.18
C VAL A 130 -3.12 18.13 -23.28
N VAL A 131 -3.53 18.12 -22.01
CA VAL A 131 -3.16 19.13 -21.00
C VAL A 131 -2.06 18.66 -20.06
N GLY A 132 -1.73 17.37 -20.11
CA GLY A 132 -0.59 16.77 -19.43
C GLY A 132 -0.78 15.26 -19.30
N THR A 133 -0.17 14.69 -18.27
CA THR A 133 -0.19 13.24 -18.05
C THR A 133 -0.38 12.89 -16.59
N LEU A 134 -1.03 11.76 -16.32
CA LEU A 134 -1.32 11.29 -14.97
C LEU A 134 -0.98 9.80 -14.83
N ASP A 135 -0.50 9.38 -13.67
CA ASP A 135 -0.09 8.00 -13.44
C ASP A 135 -1.27 7.01 -13.59
N SER A 136 -1.01 5.86 -14.22
CA SER A 136 -2.02 4.82 -14.46
C SER A 136 -2.61 4.22 -13.18
N GLY A 137 -1.79 4.03 -12.14
CA GLY A 137 -2.23 3.50 -10.86
C GLY A 137 -3.18 4.50 -10.19
N PHE A 138 -2.77 5.77 -10.13
CA PHE A 138 -3.61 6.84 -9.60
C PHE A 138 -4.97 6.94 -10.31
N ALA A 139 -4.99 6.81 -11.64
CA ALA A 139 -6.22 6.85 -12.43
C ALA A 139 -7.12 5.63 -12.16
N ARG A 140 -6.53 4.42 -12.09
CA ARG A 140 -7.26 3.16 -11.94
C ARG A 140 -7.82 2.93 -10.54
N GLU A 141 -7.20 3.51 -9.52
CA GLU A 141 -7.66 3.40 -8.13
C GLU A 141 -8.84 4.31 -7.79
N ARG A 142 -9.17 5.28 -8.65
CA ARG A 142 -10.24 6.26 -8.40
C ARG A 142 -11.52 5.90 -9.14
N GLN A 143 -12.65 6.00 -8.44
CA GLN A 143 -13.96 5.95 -9.07
C GLN A 143 -14.27 7.30 -9.72
N LEU A 144 -14.84 7.25 -10.94
CA LEU A 144 -15.28 8.44 -11.64
C LEU A 144 -16.65 8.93 -11.11
N PRO A 145 -16.91 10.25 -11.11
CA PRO A 145 -15.95 11.32 -11.40
C PRO A 145 -15.03 11.60 -10.19
N PHE A 146 -13.81 12.06 -10.45
CA PHE A 146 -12.90 12.53 -9.41
C PHE A 146 -12.19 13.81 -9.82
N VAL A 147 -11.74 14.59 -8.83
CA VAL A 147 -11.03 15.86 -9.05
C VAL A 147 -9.53 15.66 -8.83
N PHE A 148 -8.71 16.30 -9.66
CA PHE A 148 -7.25 16.35 -9.48
C PHE A 148 -6.65 17.64 -10.02
N VAL A 149 -5.43 17.97 -9.60
CA VAL A 149 -4.68 19.13 -10.11
C VAL A 149 -3.62 18.66 -11.09
N LEU A 150 -3.50 19.34 -12.23
CA LEU A 150 -2.44 19.12 -13.21
C LEU A 150 -2.01 20.46 -13.82
N GLY A 151 -0.71 20.77 -13.72
CA GLY A 151 -0.16 22.04 -14.20
C GLY A 151 -0.72 23.26 -13.46
N GLY A 152 -1.07 23.12 -12.18
CA GLY A 152 -1.67 24.19 -11.37
C GLY A 152 -3.14 24.49 -11.67
N GLN A 153 -3.79 23.70 -12.54
CA GLN A 153 -5.21 23.81 -12.87
C GLN A 153 -5.96 22.60 -12.31
N GLU A 154 -7.16 22.82 -11.78
CA GLU A 154 -8.06 21.75 -11.34
C GLU A 154 -8.87 21.16 -12.50
N TRP A 155 -8.97 19.83 -12.50
CA TRP A 155 -9.62 19.03 -13.53
C TRP A 155 -10.60 18.04 -12.90
N ASN A 156 -11.81 17.95 -13.44
CA ASN A 156 -12.78 16.89 -13.18
C ASN A 156 -12.58 15.78 -14.20
N ALA A 157 -12.14 14.60 -13.75
CA ALA A 157 -12.10 13.39 -14.56
C ALA A 157 -13.51 12.87 -14.80
N LEU A 158 -13.90 12.79 -16.08
CA LEU A 158 -15.23 12.35 -16.50
C LEU A 158 -15.22 10.93 -17.07
N LYS A 159 -14.12 10.55 -17.74
CA LYS A 159 -13.96 9.23 -18.35
C LYS A 159 -12.49 8.82 -18.33
N ILE A 160 -12.23 7.53 -18.10
CA ILE A 160 -10.93 6.93 -18.31
C ILE A 160 -11.05 5.92 -19.45
N ASP A 161 -10.21 6.09 -20.46
CA ASP A 161 -10.03 5.16 -21.58
C ASP A 161 -8.72 4.40 -21.39
N HIS A 162 -8.83 3.16 -20.93
CA HIS A 162 -7.66 2.33 -20.63
C HIS A 162 -6.95 1.79 -21.88
N GLU A 163 -7.64 1.70 -23.01
CA GLU A 163 -7.07 1.26 -24.29
C GLU A 163 -6.23 2.39 -24.90
N LEU A 164 -6.77 3.61 -24.92
CA LEU A 164 -6.08 4.79 -25.44
C LEU A 164 -5.14 5.44 -24.43
N GLN A 165 -5.16 4.99 -23.17
CA GLN A 165 -4.43 5.60 -22.06
C GLN A 165 -4.76 7.10 -21.95
N GLN A 166 -6.05 7.41 -21.91
CA GLN A 166 -6.55 8.78 -21.88
C GLN A 166 -7.51 8.99 -20.71
N ILE A 167 -7.42 10.15 -20.06
CA ILE A 167 -8.41 10.62 -19.09
C ILE A 167 -9.08 11.84 -19.70
N VAL A 168 -10.36 11.73 -20.01
CA VAL A 168 -11.15 12.87 -20.48
C VAL A 168 -11.53 13.72 -19.27
N VAL A 169 -11.19 15.00 -19.33
CA VAL A 169 -11.41 15.95 -18.26
C VAL A 169 -12.18 17.17 -18.72
N GLN A 170 -12.77 17.86 -17.75
CA GLN A 170 -13.24 19.24 -17.88
C GLN A 170 -12.61 20.07 -16.75
N LYS A 171 -12.35 21.36 -16.99
CA LYS A 171 -11.90 22.26 -15.92
C LYS A 171 -12.88 22.24 -14.76
N ASN A 172 -12.36 22.12 -13.54
CA ASN A 172 -13.14 22.31 -12.34
C ASN A 172 -13.12 23.80 -11.95
N GLU A 173 -14.30 24.40 -11.79
CA GLU A 173 -14.47 25.83 -11.45
C GLU A 173 -14.89 26.03 -9.99
N THR A 174 -14.96 24.96 -9.19
CA THR A 174 -15.51 25.00 -7.82
C THR A 174 -14.55 25.52 -6.74
N GLY A 175 -13.26 25.71 -7.05
CA GLY A 175 -12.32 26.48 -6.23
C GLY A 175 -11.92 25.83 -4.89
N ILE A 176 -12.17 24.54 -4.71
CA ILE A 176 -11.72 23.79 -3.53
C ILE A 176 -10.55 22.89 -3.97
N PRO A 177 -9.29 23.30 -3.75
CA PRO A 177 -8.14 22.56 -4.23
C PRO A 177 -8.03 21.22 -3.48
N PRO A 178 -7.94 20.07 -4.19
CA PRO A 178 -7.57 18.83 -3.53
C PRO A 178 -6.12 18.95 -3.06
N LYS A 179 -5.86 18.66 -1.78
CA LYS A 179 -4.51 18.65 -1.22
C LYS A 179 -3.70 17.53 -1.87
N TRP A 180 -2.61 17.90 -2.55
CA TRP A 180 -1.61 16.97 -3.04
C TRP A 180 -0.50 16.87 -1.99
N SER A 181 -0.29 15.70 -1.39
CA SER A 181 0.97 15.39 -0.71
C SER A 181 1.83 14.62 -1.70
N THR A 182 2.95 15.23 -2.13
CA THR A 182 3.93 14.58 -3.04
C THR A 182 4.56 13.34 -2.38
N ILE A 183 4.48 13.28 -1.05
CA ILE A 183 4.92 12.21 -0.16
C ILE A 183 3.87 11.12 0.03
N GLY A 184 2.57 11.41 -0.22
CA GLY A 184 1.48 10.45 -0.01
C GLY A 184 1.47 9.25 -0.98
N ASN A 185 2.45 9.16 -1.87
CA ASN A 185 2.61 8.06 -2.82
C ASN A 185 3.61 6.98 -2.34
N PHE A 186 4.33 7.20 -1.23
CA PHE A 186 5.27 6.23 -0.70
C PHE A 186 4.94 5.91 0.76
N ASP A 187 4.92 4.62 1.10
CA ASP A 187 4.78 4.19 2.49
C ASP A 187 6.05 4.57 3.26
N VAL A 188 5.89 5.33 4.34
CA VAL A 188 6.95 5.61 5.31
C VAL A 188 7.24 4.30 6.06
N PRO A 189 8.50 3.83 6.04
CA PRO A 189 8.88 2.59 6.69
C PRO A 189 8.90 2.74 8.22
N PHE A 190 8.86 1.59 8.89
CA PHE A 190 8.90 1.50 10.35
C PHE A 190 10.07 2.27 10.98
N GLU A 191 11.29 2.06 10.46
CA GLU A 191 12.50 2.67 11.02
C GLU A 191 12.49 4.20 10.92
N LEU A 192 11.94 4.74 9.82
CA LEU A 192 11.80 6.18 9.65
C LEU A 192 10.73 6.76 10.57
N ALA A 193 9.59 6.08 10.71
CA ALA A 193 8.54 6.51 11.64
C ALA A 193 9.03 6.51 13.09
N GLN A 194 9.77 5.48 13.51
CA GLN A 194 10.39 5.38 14.83
C GLN A 194 11.41 6.48 15.07
N GLU A 195 12.30 6.75 14.10
CA GLU A 195 13.26 7.84 14.20
C GLU A 195 12.55 9.19 14.32
N ILE A 196 11.49 9.42 13.54
CA ILE A 196 10.70 10.66 13.66
C ILE A 196 10.08 10.78 15.05
N GLY A 197 9.47 9.71 15.57
CA GLY A 197 8.97 9.68 16.94
C GLY A 197 10.06 10.06 17.95
N HIS A 198 11.25 9.47 17.82
CA HIS A 198 12.40 9.79 18.67
C HIS A 198 12.81 11.26 18.59
N LEU A 199 12.94 11.80 17.37
CA LEU A 199 13.33 13.20 17.16
C LEU A 199 12.30 14.19 17.70
N LEU A 200 11.01 13.85 17.63
CA LEU A 200 9.92 14.67 18.16
C LEU A 200 9.82 14.63 19.69
N MET A 201 10.24 13.54 20.33
CA MET A 201 10.23 13.39 21.79
C MET A 201 11.59 13.66 22.47
N SER A 202 12.61 14.04 21.70
CA SER A 202 13.94 14.32 22.21
C SER A 202 14.35 15.77 22.00
N ASP A 203 15.28 16.24 22.85
CA ASP A 203 15.96 17.53 22.68
C ASP A 203 17.26 17.39 21.86
N GLU A 204 17.37 16.34 21.05
CA GLU A 204 18.56 16.08 20.23
C GLU A 204 18.84 17.29 19.31
N LYS A 205 20.10 17.74 19.28
CA LYS A 205 20.54 18.84 18.41
C LYS A 205 20.99 18.27 17.07
N LEU A 206 20.32 18.69 16.00
CA LEU A 206 20.61 18.27 14.64
C LEU A 206 21.41 19.35 13.91
N GLU A 207 22.74 19.21 13.88
CA GLU A 207 23.65 20.22 13.32
C GLU A 207 23.48 20.46 11.81
N PHE A 208 22.85 19.53 11.10
CA PHE A 208 22.58 19.64 9.67
C PHE A 208 21.35 20.51 9.34
N LEU A 209 20.58 20.94 10.34
CA LEU A 209 19.43 21.82 10.14
C LEU A 209 19.84 23.29 10.22
N ASP A 210 19.34 24.10 9.28
CA ASP A 210 19.43 25.55 9.37
C ASP A 210 18.39 26.12 10.36
N LEU A 211 18.50 27.43 10.66
CA LEU A 211 17.63 28.07 11.64
C LEU A 211 16.13 27.98 11.30
N PRO A 212 15.68 28.17 10.05
CA PRO A 212 14.29 27.96 9.67
C PRO A 212 13.82 26.52 9.92
N ALA A 213 14.59 25.51 9.50
CA ALA A 213 14.23 24.11 9.69
C ALA A 213 14.14 23.74 11.18
N LEU A 214 15.11 24.21 11.98
CA LEU A 214 15.11 23.98 13.42
C LEU A 214 13.88 24.58 14.12
N ARG A 215 13.37 25.73 13.65
CA ARG A 215 12.14 26.33 14.20
C ARG A 215 10.92 25.46 13.94
N ILE A 216 10.79 24.90 12.74
CA ILE A 216 9.68 24.01 12.39
C ILE A 216 9.78 22.72 13.22
N LEU A 217 10.97 22.11 13.31
CA LEU A 217 11.17 20.93 14.16
C LEU A 217 10.81 21.20 15.62
N ASN A 218 11.22 22.36 16.17
CA ASN A 218 10.88 22.71 17.55
C ASN A 218 9.38 22.99 17.73
N ALA A 219 8.70 23.54 16.73
CA ALA A 219 7.24 23.69 16.77
C ALA A 219 6.56 22.32 16.83
N GLU A 220 7.02 21.35 16.03
CA GLU A 220 6.53 19.97 16.06
C GLU A 220 6.85 19.28 17.38
N ARG A 221 8.06 19.43 17.94
CA ARG A 221 8.41 18.93 19.29
C ARG A 221 7.47 19.48 20.35
N ASN A 222 7.18 20.79 20.33
CA ASN A 222 6.26 21.42 21.26
C ASN A 222 4.82 20.89 21.10
N ALA A 223 4.37 20.61 19.86
CA ALA A 223 3.06 20.04 19.61
C ALA A 223 2.91 18.61 20.17
N HIS A 224 4.03 17.90 20.36
CA HIS A 224 4.07 16.51 20.80
C HIS A 224 4.63 16.33 22.23
N SER A 225 5.00 17.41 22.93
CA SER A 225 5.77 17.36 24.18
C SER A 225 5.09 16.59 25.31
N ASN A 226 3.76 16.50 25.30
CA ASN A 226 2.97 15.84 26.33
C ASN A 226 2.54 14.42 25.94
N LEU A 227 2.92 13.93 24.76
CA LEU A 227 2.43 12.65 24.27
C LEU A 227 3.01 11.47 25.06
N GLY A 228 4.21 11.61 25.64
CA GLY A 228 4.84 10.55 26.44
C GLY A 228 5.24 9.29 25.64
N TRP A 229 5.14 9.34 24.31
CA TRP A 229 5.54 8.25 23.43
C TRP A 229 7.05 7.98 23.52
N ASN A 230 7.44 6.72 23.43
CA ASN A 230 8.83 6.28 23.26
C ASN A 230 8.88 5.01 22.40
N HIS A 231 10.08 4.56 22.02
CA HIS A 231 10.28 3.36 21.19
C HIS A 231 9.63 2.07 21.72
N GLY A 232 9.23 2.02 22.99
CA GLY A 232 8.60 0.86 23.63
C GLY A 232 7.13 1.05 23.97
N SER A 233 6.48 2.15 23.57
CA SER A 233 5.09 2.43 23.94
C SER A 233 4.23 2.89 22.77
N TRP A 234 2.98 2.43 22.75
CA TRP A 234 1.89 3.03 21.97
C TRP A 234 1.01 3.83 22.92
N ILE A 235 0.60 5.03 22.50
CA ILE A 235 -0.20 5.94 23.34
C ILE A 235 -1.58 6.11 22.74
N ILE A 236 -2.63 5.92 23.54
CA ILE A 236 -4.00 6.22 23.16
C ILE A 236 -4.44 7.53 23.82
N GLU A 237 -4.76 8.53 23.02
CA GLU A 237 -5.19 9.84 23.49
C GLU A 237 -6.58 10.16 22.94
N ALA A 238 -7.48 10.67 23.78
CA ALA A 238 -8.76 11.22 23.33
C ALA A 238 -8.66 12.74 23.13
N SER A 239 -9.36 13.25 22.12
CA SER A 239 -9.60 14.69 22.01
C SER A 239 -10.38 15.22 23.21
N SER A 240 -10.31 16.53 23.46
CA SER A 240 -10.98 17.15 24.62
C SER A 240 -12.50 16.97 24.63
N ASP A 241 -13.13 16.78 23.47
CA ASP A 241 -14.55 16.49 23.27
C ASP A 241 -14.87 14.98 23.21
N ALA A 242 -13.84 14.12 23.30
CA ALA A 242 -13.91 12.66 23.16
C ALA A 242 -14.52 12.14 21.84
N GLU A 243 -14.67 13.01 20.83
CA GLU A 243 -15.16 12.61 19.51
C GLU A 243 -14.08 11.87 18.70
N ARG A 244 -12.80 12.13 19.00
CA ARG A 244 -11.65 11.52 18.31
C ARG A 244 -10.75 10.78 19.29
N ILE A 245 -10.32 9.60 18.86
CA ILE A 245 -9.28 8.83 19.53
C ILE A 245 -8.07 8.75 18.60
N TYR A 246 -6.90 9.11 19.12
CA TYR A 246 -5.61 9.01 18.47
C TYR A 246 -4.85 7.85 19.08
N LEU A 247 -4.42 6.91 18.23
CA LEU A 247 -3.52 5.83 18.59
C LEU A 247 -2.16 6.13 17.97
N TRP A 248 -1.26 6.68 18.79
CA TRP A 248 0.08 7.09 18.41
C TRP A 248 1.05 5.90 18.51
N THR A 249 1.49 5.42 17.36
CA THR A 249 2.31 4.19 17.24
C THR A 249 3.72 4.48 16.74
N PHE A 250 3.85 5.44 15.81
CA PHE A 250 5.06 5.68 15.02
C PHE A 250 5.61 4.40 14.38
N SER A 251 4.74 3.50 13.96
CA SER A 251 5.12 2.19 13.39
C SER A 251 5.19 2.18 11.84
N GLY A 252 5.00 3.33 11.17
CA GLY A 252 5.04 3.41 9.71
C GLY A 252 3.73 3.01 9.04
N ASP A 253 3.62 3.30 7.74
CA ASP A 253 2.34 3.24 7.03
C ASP A 253 1.79 1.82 6.91
N LYS A 254 2.63 0.81 6.64
CA LYS A 254 2.14 -0.57 6.45
C LYS A 254 1.63 -1.21 7.73
N ILE A 255 2.25 -0.93 8.87
CA ILE A 255 1.80 -1.41 10.17
C ILE A 255 0.51 -0.68 10.56
N ASN A 256 0.49 0.65 10.44
CA ASN A 256 -0.69 1.45 10.76
C ASN A 256 -1.88 1.17 9.82
N ARG A 257 -1.63 0.87 8.54
CA ARG A 257 -2.65 0.40 7.59
C ARG A 257 -3.26 -0.94 8.03
N SER A 258 -2.43 -1.86 8.53
CA SER A 258 -2.88 -3.15 9.05
C SER A 258 -3.79 -2.98 10.26
N LEU A 259 -3.40 -2.10 11.18
CA LEU A 259 -4.17 -1.75 12.37
C LEU A 259 -5.48 -1.02 12.02
N TYR A 260 -5.41 -0.04 11.11
CA TYR A 260 -6.55 0.66 10.53
C TYR A 260 -7.58 -0.32 9.97
N LYS A 261 -7.16 -1.29 9.14
CA LYS A 261 -8.07 -2.28 8.56
C LYS A 261 -8.73 -3.16 9.62
N PHE A 262 -8.00 -3.53 10.67
CA PHE A 262 -8.59 -4.28 11.78
C PHE A 262 -9.66 -3.45 12.49
N LEU A 263 -9.35 -2.19 12.82
CA LEU A 263 -10.27 -1.29 13.51
C LEU A 263 -11.53 -1.02 12.69
N CYS A 264 -11.42 -0.81 11.37
CA CYS A 264 -12.59 -0.64 10.48
C CYS A 264 -13.57 -1.81 10.54
N SER A 265 -13.08 -3.02 10.81
CA SER A 265 -13.94 -4.21 10.92
C SER A 265 -14.64 -4.35 12.29
N LYS A 266 -14.21 -3.55 13.28
CA LYS A 266 -14.64 -3.66 14.68
C LYS A 266 -15.46 -2.47 15.16
N VAL A 267 -15.14 -1.28 14.70
CA VAL A 267 -15.80 -0.04 15.12
C VAL A 267 -16.39 0.72 13.94
N LYS A 268 -17.52 1.38 14.19
CA LYS A 268 -18.14 2.31 13.24
C LYS A 268 -17.61 3.71 13.53
N GLY A 269 -16.86 4.28 12.60
CA GLY A 269 -16.28 5.62 12.66
C GLY A 269 -15.52 5.95 11.39
N ASP A 270 -15.21 7.23 11.16
CA ASP A 270 -14.29 7.64 10.11
C ASP A 270 -12.86 7.41 10.62
N ILE A 271 -12.23 6.34 10.15
CA ILE A 271 -10.88 5.96 10.56
C ILE A 271 -9.88 6.41 9.50
N LYS A 272 -8.82 7.08 9.93
CA LYS A 272 -7.69 7.50 9.10
C LYS A 272 -6.40 7.00 9.71
N TYR A 273 -5.35 6.92 8.91
CA TYR A 273 -4.02 6.61 9.41
C TYR A 273 -2.97 7.38 8.61
N ASP A 274 -1.83 7.59 9.26
CA ASP A 274 -0.57 7.98 8.66
C ASP A 274 0.54 7.13 9.31
N TYR A 275 1.80 7.44 9.02
CA TYR A 275 2.95 6.74 9.58
C TYR A 275 3.16 6.94 11.10
N LYS A 276 2.57 7.98 11.70
CA LYS A 276 2.66 8.32 13.12
C LYS A 276 1.55 7.68 13.94
N LYS A 277 0.33 7.62 13.39
CA LYS A 277 -0.86 7.27 14.15
C LYS A 277 -2.03 6.72 13.33
N VAL A 278 -2.96 6.08 14.05
CA VAL A 278 -4.32 5.81 13.59
C VAL A 278 -5.28 6.74 14.31
N ILE A 279 -6.21 7.36 13.59
CA ILE A 279 -7.20 8.30 14.11
C ILE A 279 -8.59 7.69 13.90
N ILE A 280 -9.38 7.61 14.96
CA ILE A 280 -10.78 7.15 14.89
C ILE A 280 -11.67 8.33 15.26
N ASP A 281 -12.47 8.81 14.31
CA ASP A 281 -13.48 9.85 14.52
C ASP A 281 -14.86 9.19 14.67
N PHE A 282 -15.42 9.26 15.88
CA PHE A 282 -16.74 8.74 16.22
C PHE A 282 -17.86 9.77 16.02
N GLY A 283 -17.54 10.99 15.62
CA GLY A 283 -18.47 12.11 15.61
C GLY A 283 -19.16 12.27 16.97
N LYS A 284 -20.49 12.45 16.94
CA LYS A 284 -21.29 12.74 18.14
C LYS A 284 -21.58 11.54 19.04
N GLU A 285 -21.05 10.36 18.73
CA GLU A 285 -21.20 9.16 19.55
C GLU A 285 -19.86 8.79 20.20
N PRO A 286 -19.38 9.57 21.19
CA PRO A 286 -18.05 9.40 21.75
C PRO A 286 -17.88 8.01 22.37
N LYS A 287 -16.68 7.47 22.18
CA LYS A 287 -16.28 6.14 22.66
C LYS A 287 -15.19 6.30 23.70
N SER A 288 -15.11 5.36 24.64
CA SER A 288 -14.07 5.41 25.66
C SER A 288 -12.73 4.95 25.10
N VAL A 289 -11.65 5.54 25.59
CA VAL A 289 -10.28 5.07 25.30
C VAL A 289 -10.10 3.60 25.72
N GLN A 290 -10.76 3.18 26.81
CA GLN A 290 -10.77 1.80 27.26
C GLN A 290 -11.31 0.83 26.20
N GLU A 291 -12.32 1.21 25.42
CA GLU A 291 -12.87 0.34 24.37
C GLU A 291 -11.83 0.07 23.26
N ILE A 292 -11.05 1.09 22.90
CA ILE A 292 -9.95 0.94 21.93
C ILE A 292 -8.81 0.12 22.52
N TYR A 293 -8.46 0.37 23.79
CA TYR A 293 -7.47 -0.43 24.51
C TYR A 293 -7.84 -1.92 24.53
N ASP A 294 -9.11 -2.24 24.83
CA ASP A 294 -9.61 -3.61 24.86
C ASP A 294 -9.55 -4.27 23.47
N LEU A 295 -9.86 -3.53 22.40
CA LEU A 295 -9.74 -4.02 21.02
C LEU A 295 -8.29 -4.32 20.61
N ILE A 296 -7.34 -3.46 20.99
CA ILE A 296 -5.92 -3.69 20.72
C ILE A 296 -5.42 -4.88 21.54
N THR A 297 -5.88 -5.02 22.78
CA THR A 297 -5.57 -6.17 23.63
C THR A 297 -6.16 -7.46 23.06
N GLU A 298 -7.37 -7.44 22.51
CA GLU A 298 -7.97 -8.56 21.77
C GLU A 298 -7.08 -8.92 20.56
N LEU A 299 -6.68 -7.93 19.77
CA LEU A 299 -5.83 -8.13 18.60
C LEU A 299 -4.48 -8.76 18.96
N ARG A 300 -3.86 -8.35 20.08
CA ARG A 300 -2.61 -8.92 20.60
C ARG A 300 -2.69 -10.43 20.86
N THR A 301 -3.88 -10.98 21.14
CA THR A 301 -4.06 -12.43 21.36
C THR A 301 -4.13 -13.24 20.08
N ARG A 302 -4.27 -12.59 18.92
CA ARG A 302 -4.43 -13.25 17.62
C ARG A 302 -3.07 -13.52 16.97
N THR A 303 -2.98 -14.66 16.30
CA THR A 303 -1.84 -15.01 15.45
C THR A 303 -1.86 -14.24 14.13
N GLU A 304 -0.70 -14.12 13.47
CA GLU A 304 -0.60 -13.52 12.12
C GLU A 304 -1.57 -14.19 11.14
N GLN A 305 -1.74 -15.50 11.22
CA GLN A 305 -2.63 -16.25 10.32
C GLN A 305 -4.11 -15.94 10.56
N GLU A 306 -4.53 -15.74 11.82
CA GLU A 306 -5.91 -15.34 12.16
C GLU A 306 -6.20 -13.92 11.69
N ILE A 307 -5.26 -12.98 11.92
CA ILE A 307 -5.37 -11.60 11.42
C ILE A 307 -5.47 -11.62 9.89
N ARG A 308 -4.58 -12.35 9.21
CA ARG A 308 -4.59 -12.47 7.76
C ARG A 308 -5.92 -13.01 7.23
N SER A 309 -6.43 -14.09 7.82
CA SER A 309 -7.69 -14.71 7.40
C SER A 309 -8.88 -13.76 7.56
N HIS A 310 -8.88 -12.95 8.63
CA HIS A 310 -9.87 -11.90 8.84
C HIS A 310 -9.77 -10.80 7.76
N MET A 311 -8.56 -10.32 7.46
CA MET A 311 -8.33 -9.28 6.43
C MET A 311 -8.71 -9.75 5.01
N GLU A 312 -8.52 -11.02 4.69
CA GLU A 312 -8.93 -11.59 3.39
C GLU A 312 -10.45 -11.48 3.14
N ILE A 313 -11.27 -11.39 4.17
CA ILE A 313 -12.72 -11.22 4.04
C ILE A 313 -13.04 -9.78 3.66
N GLU A 314 -12.44 -8.83 4.37
CA GLU A 314 -12.74 -7.39 4.29
C GLU A 314 -12.12 -6.68 3.08
N ILE A 315 -11.07 -7.23 2.47
CA ILE A 315 -10.38 -6.58 1.35
C ILE A 315 -11.17 -6.69 0.06
N GLU A 316 -11.33 -5.55 -0.60
CA GLU A 316 -11.83 -5.47 -1.97
C GLU A 316 -10.72 -5.72 -2.98
N VAL A 317 -11.05 -6.41 -4.07
CA VAL A 317 -10.09 -6.65 -5.15
C VAL A 317 -9.93 -5.36 -5.94
N LYS A 318 -8.71 -4.83 -5.95
CA LYS A 318 -8.30 -3.71 -6.81
C LYS A 318 -7.20 -4.15 -7.77
N TRP A 319 -7.04 -3.39 -8.85
CA TRP A 319 -5.90 -3.55 -9.76
C TRP A 319 -4.61 -3.09 -9.04
N PHE A 320 -3.56 -3.91 -9.07
CA PHE A 320 -2.27 -3.56 -8.44
C PHE A 320 -1.04 -3.89 -9.29
N SER A 321 -1.25 -4.55 -10.44
CA SER A 321 -0.25 -4.88 -11.46
C SER A 321 -1.00 -5.35 -12.71
N LYS A 322 -0.46 -5.15 -13.91
CA LYS A 322 -1.04 -5.77 -15.11
C LYS A 322 -1.21 -7.30 -15.04
N PHE A 323 -0.42 -8.00 -14.22
CA PHE A 323 -0.56 -9.46 -14.03
C PHE A 323 -1.52 -9.83 -12.89
N SER A 324 -2.05 -8.85 -12.15
CA SER A 324 -3.14 -9.12 -11.20
C SER A 324 -4.43 -9.55 -11.91
N GLU A 325 -4.58 -9.20 -13.19
CA GLU A 325 -5.69 -9.60 -14.05
C GLU A 325 -5.69 -11.12 -14.35
N CYS A 326 -4.57 -11.81 -14.11
CA CYS A 326 -4.45 -13.26 -14.22
C CYS A 326 -4.86 -14.01 -12.95
N LEU A 327 -5.22 -13.29 -11.88
CA LEU A 327 -5.48 -13.89 -10.57
C LEU A 327 -6.99 -13.99 -10.30
N PRO A 328 -7.46 -15.13 -9.76
CA PRO A 328 -8.80 -15.20 -9.21
C PRO A 328 -8.89 -14.30 -7.97
N ALA A 329 -10.07 -13.76 -7.69
CA ALA A 329 -10.32 -12.82 -6.59
C ALA A 329 -9.67 -13.23 -5.26
N LYS A 330 -9.75 -14.53 -4.91
CA LYS A 330 -9.14 -15.07 -3.69
C LYS A 330 -7.62 -14.86 -3.62
N LEU A 331 -6.90 -15.07 -4.72
CA LEU A 331 -5.44 -14.86 -4.76
C LEU A 331 -5.08 -13.37 -4.89
N SER A 332 -5.92 -12.57 -5.56
CA SER A 332 -5.77 -11.12 -5.64
C SER A 332 -5.80 -10.48 -4.25
N LYS A 333 -6.78 -10.86 -3.40
CA LYS A 333 -6.85 -10.36 -2.01
C LYS A 333 -5.59 -10.69 -1.21
N LYS A 334 -5.08 -11.93 -1.34
CA LYS A 334 -3.84 -12.35 -0.67
C LYS A 334 -2.62 -11.55 -1.13
N ALA A 335 -2.51 -11.29 -2.43
CA ALA A 335 -1.45 -10.48 -3.00
C ALA A 335 -1.52 -9.01 -2.55
N ILE A 336 -2.73 -8.45 -2.42
CA ILE A 336 -2.94 -7.08 -1.92
C ILE A 336 -2.51 -6.97 -0.45
N ILE A 337 -2.87 -7.95 0.41
CA ILE A 337 -2.40 -7.99 1.80
C ILE A 337 -0.87 -7.98 1.85
N GLU A 338 -0.22 -8.85 1.08
CA GLU A 338 1.25 -8.96 1.06
C GLU A 338 1.93 -7.67 0.59
N LYS A 339 1.32 -6.96 -0.37
CA LYS A 339 1.89 -5.74 -0.94
C LYS A 339 1.69 -4.54 0.00
N ASP A 340 0.46 -4.35 0.49
CA ASP A 340 0.04 -3.11 1.12
C ASP A 340 0.21 -3.16 2.65
N MET A 341 0.24 -4.33 3.29
CA MET A 341 0.23 -4.47 4.75
C MET A 341 1.50 -5.15 5.30
N ASP A 342 1.82 -4.85 6.55
CA ASP A 342 2.87 -5.55 7.31
C ASP A 342 2.25 -6.19 8.56
N LEU A 343 1.66 -7.37 8.37
CA LEU A 343 1.03 -8.12 9.46
C LEU A 343 2.06 -8.71 10.44
N SER A 344 3.23 -9.09 9.94
CA SER A 344 4.30 -9.61 10.80
C SER A 344 4.87 -8.49 11.68
N GLY A 345 5.06 -7.29 11.13
CA GLY A 345 5.41 -6.08 11.86
C GLY A 345 4.34 -5.71 12.89
N LEU A 346 3.05 -5.72 12.53
CA LEU A 346 1.97 -5.49 13.48
C LEU A 346 1.99 -6.46 14.66
N VAL A 347 2.16 -7.76 14.40
CA VAL A 347 2.25 -8.78 15.48
C VAL A 347 3.49 -8.57 16.33
N ARG A 348 4.63 -8.20 15.74
CA ARG A 348 5.85 -7.85 16.49
C ARG A 348 5.58 -6.69 17.45
N GLU A 349 5.09 -5.56 16.93
CA GLU A 349 4.81 -4.36 17.73
C GLU A 349 3.82 -4.65 18.85
N LEU A 350 2.72 -5.35 18.55
CA LEU A 350 1.74 -5.70 19.56
C LEU A 350 2.34 -6.53 20.69
N ASN A 351 3.35 -7.36 20.43
CA ASN A 351 3.98 -8.18 21.47
C ASN A 351 5.09 -7.45 22.26
N GLU A 352 5.73 -6.44 21.65
CA GLU A 352 6.89 -5.75 22.25
C GLU A 352 6.50 -4.45 22.98
N MET A 353 5.42 -3.77 22.59
CA MET A 353 5.07 -2.44 23.09
C MET A 353 4.22 -2.47 24.37
N THR A 354 4.43 -1.52 25.28
CA THR A 354 3.40 -1.13 26.26
C THR A 354 2.31 -0.32 25.57
N ILE A 355 1.08 -0.40 26.08
CA ILE A 355 -0.03 0.41 25.57
C ILE A 355 -0.50 1.25 26.75
N ASP A 356 -0.31 2.56 26.64
CA ASP A 356 -0.62 3.53 27.68
C ASP A 356 -1.69 4.49 27.17
N TYR A 357 -2.49 5.09 28.06
CA TYR A 357 -3.55 6.02 27.69
C TYR A 357 -3.88 7.07 28.75
#